data_AF-B4G7H9-F1
#
_entry.id   AF-B4G7H9-F1
#
_cell.length_a   1.000
_cell.length_b   1.000
_cell.length_c   1.000
_cell.angle_alpha   90.00
_cell.angle_beta   90.00
_cell.angle_gamma   90.00
#
_symmetry.space_group_name_H-M   'P 1'
#
loop_
_entity.id
_entity.type
_entity.pdbx_description
1 polymer ?
#
loop_
_entity_poly.entity_id
_entity_poly.type
_entity_poly.pdbx_seq_one_letter_code
_entity_poly.pdbx_strand_id
1 'polypeptide(L)'
;MILFVFIVSTCFLPHVHNGYSRPSYQVHLHSKNNSGYLLDNICYGNILQSHIVLTAASCLLAVSEFPYKTKLIQFDKIFVSFKSEDMNDLIVLVSSIHVYPKFDYFTLDHDIALVNLSSPLPLSLRDDVNWILLPKLIINTESFLEEDTNIWRNSYTENKLRGYGVLSGNNLVAIVTLAPRIDKLRDKNETIIFDGYTNRITLLFPYLSWIFEILEEAEIKDIQTGISTNSLPYTERKNAEMGKVMNK
;
A
#
# COMPACT_ATOMS: atom_id res chain seq x y z
N MET A 1 42.28 -30.64 -44.44
CA MET A 1 40.90 -30.09 -44.34
C MET A 1 40.24 -30.66 -43.10
N ILE A 2 40.46 -30.06 -41.91
CA ILE A 2 39.57 -30.17 -40.75
C ILE A 2 39.74 -28.87 -39.95
N LEU A 3 38.73 -27.99 -40.00
CA LEU A 3 38.64 -26.77 -39.21
C LEU A 3 37.73 -27.08 -38.01
N PHE A 4 38.28 -27.17 -36.80
CA PHE A 4 37.47 -27.30 -35.59
C PHE A 4 36.86 -25.94 -35.24
N VAL A 5 35.58 -25.78 -35.55
CA VAL A 5 34.78 -24.63 -35.10
C VAL A 5 34.33 -24.92 -33.66
N PHE A 6 34.94 -24.23 -32.70
CA PHE A 6 34.43 -24.19 -31.33
C PHE A 6 33.21 -23.27 -31.30
N ILE A 7 32.02 -23.87 -31.34
CA ILE A 7 30.78 -23.16 -31.03
C ILE A 7 30.78 -22.94 -29.52
N VAL A 8 31.16 -21.73 -29.10
CA VAL A 8 30.89 -21.25 -27.74
C VAL A 8 29.38 -21.05 -27.66
N SER A 9 28.66 -22.12 -27.33
CA SER A 9 27.27 -22.05 -26.92
C SER A 9 27.27 -21.32 -25.58
N THR A 10 27.19 -19.98 -25.59
CA THR A 10 26.82 -19.21 -24.41
C THR A 10 25.41 -19.63 -24.05
N CYS A 11 25.34 -20.67 -23.21
CA CYS A 11 24.15 -21.05 -22.50
C CYS A 11 23.77 -19.82 -21.67
N PHE A 12 22.86 -19.01 -22.19
CA PHE A 12 22.17 -18.00 -21.40
C PHE A 12 21.40 -18.79 -20.35
N LEU A 13 22.03 -18.97 -19.18
CA LEU A 13 21.32 -19.35 -17.98
C LEU A 13 20.24 -18.27 -17.80
N PRO A 14 18.93 -18.60 -17.86
CA PRO A 14 17.92 -17.64 -17.47
C PRO A 14 18.21 -17.33 -16.02
N HIS A 15 18.64 -16.09 -15.77
CA HIS A 15 18.88 -15.60 -14.44
C HIS A 15 17.50 -15.55 -13.78
N VAL A 16 17.16 -16.61 -13.05
CA VAL A 16 15.94 -16.66 -12.24
C VAL A 16 16.15 -15.65 -11.12
N HIS A 17 15.84 -14.39 -11.38
CA HIS A 17 15.54 -13.43 -10.34
C HIS A 17 14.20 -13.84 -9.77
N ASN A 18 14.24 -14.73 -8.78
CA ASN A 18 13.11 -14.96 -7.88
C ASN A 18 13.02 -13.77 -6.90
N GLY A 19 13.02 -12.55 -7.45
CA GLY A 19 12.78 -11.32 -6.73
C GLY A 19 11.29 -11.12 -6.74
N TYR A 20 10.68 -11.11 -5.55
CA TYR A 20 9.28 -10.78 -5.38
C TYR A 20 9.03 -9.41 -6.02
N SER A 21 8.49 -9.40 -7.24
CA SER A 21 8.22 -8.17 -7.97
C SER A 21 7.05 -7.50 -7.28
N ARG A 22 7.28 -6.33 -6.69
CA ARG A 22 6.24 -5.58 -6.01
C ARG A 22 5.13 -5.26 -7.04
N PRO A 23 3.85 -5.53 -6.73
CA PRO A 23 2.76 -5.23 -7.64
C PRO A 23 2.78 -3.77 -8.10
N SER A 24 2.39 -3.51 -9.35
CA SER A 24 2.43 -2.17 -9.97
C SER A 24 1.52 -1.15 -9.29
N TYR A 25 0.52 -1.60 -8.54
CA TYR A 25 -0.35 -0.73 -7.74
C TYR A 25 0.22 -0.39 -6.36
N GLN A 26 1.34 -1.00 -5.99
CA GLN A 26 1.88 -0.89 -4.66
C GLN A 26 3.11 0.01 -4.62
N VAL A 27 3.15 0.87 -3.62
CA VAL A 27 4.18 1.89 -3.43
C VAL A 27 4.78 1.79 -2.03
N HIS A 28 5.95 2.40 -1.82
CA HIS A 28 6.49 2.59 -0.49
C HIS A 28 6.14 3.96 0.04
N LEU A 29 5.71 4.03 1.30
CA LEU A 29 5.62 5.26 2.06
C LEU A 29 6.87 5.41 2.92
N HIS A 30 7.50 6.56 2.78
CA HIS A 30 8.64 6.98 3.58
C HIS A 30 8.28 8.23 4.35
N SER A 31 8.93 8.41 5.50
CA SER A 31 8.75 9.57 6.34
C SER A 31 10.09 10.15 6.78
N LYS A 32 10.12 11.46 7.00
CA LYS A 32 11.26 12.18 7.58
C LYS A 32 10.95 12.69 8.98
N ASN A 33 11.96 12.75 9.83
CA ASN A 33 11.85 13.44 11.11
C ASN A 33 11.94 14.98 10.94
N ASN A 34 11.84 15.71 12.05
CA ASN A 34 11.89 17.18 12.05
C ASN A 34 13.23 17.76 11.55
N SER A 35 14.31 16.97 11.60
CA SER A 35 15.63 17.35 11.11
C SER A 35 15.85 16.95 9.64
N GLY A 36 14.85 16.36 8.98
CA GLY A 36 14.91 15.96 7.58
C GLY A 36 15.53 14.58 7.32
N TYR A 37 15.93 13.85 8.37
CA TYR A 37 16.46 12.49 8.22
C TYR A 37 15.33 11.50 7.95
N LEU A 38 15.60 10.54 7.06
CA LEU A 38 14.69 9.43 6.78
C LEU A 38 14.50 8.57 8.03
N LEU A 39 13.25 8.19 8.29
CA LEU A 39 12.91 7.20 9.29
C LEU A 39 13.10 5.80 8.72
N ASP A 40 13.66 4.89 9.51
CA ASP A 40 13.93 3.49 9.10
C ASP A 40 12.66 2.61 8.97
N ASN A 41 11.47 3.21 9.12
CA ASN A 41 10.18 2.53 9.00
C ASN A 41 9.57 2.80 7.62
N ILE A 42 9.78 1.87 6.70
CA ILE A 42 9.12 1.87 5.39
C ILE A 42 7.76 1.21 5.53
N CYS A 43 6.73 1.90 5.06
CA CYS A 43 5.38 1.37 4.91
C CYS A 43 5.05 1.10 3.45
N TYR A 44 3.94 0.44 3.21
CA TYR A 44 3.37 0.25 1.88
C TYR A 44 2.13 1.12 1.70
N GLY A 45 1.83 1.43 0.46
CA GLY A 45 0.57 2.04 0.06
C GLY A 45 0.03 1.37 -1.20
N ASN A 46 -1.27 1.53 -1.44
CA ASN A 46 -1.97 0.96 -2.58
C ASN A 46 -2.61 2.10 -3.36
N ILE A 47 -2.23 2.25 -4.63
CA ILE A 47 -2.71 3.31 -5.51
C ILE A 47 -4.17 3.04 -5.84
N LEU A 48 -5.08 3.91 -5.38
CA LEU A 48 -6.51 3.84 -5.72
C LEU A 48 -6.83 4.73 -6.92
N GLN A 49 -6.16 5.89 -7.00
CA GLN A 49 -6.26 6.89 -8.05
C GLN A 49 -4.87 7.52 -8.24
N SER A 50 -4.64 8.23 -9.34
CA SER A 50 -3.36 8.83 -9.73
C SER A 50 -2.73 9.68 -8.64
N HIS A 51 -3.52 10.29 -7.77
CA HIS A 51 -3.04 11.11 -6.67
C HIS A 51 -3.58 10.67 -5.32
N ILE A 52 -4.14 9.45 -5.19
CA ILE A 52 -4.68 8.93 -3.92
C ILE A 52 -4.14 7.53 -3.65
N VAL A 53 -3.50 7.38 -2.48
CA VAL A 53 -2.91 6.12 -2.01
C VAL A 53 -3.52 5.71 -0.68
N LEU A 54 -3.98 4.47 -0.58
CA LEU A 54 -4.48 3.85 0.65
C LEU A 54 -3.33 3.20 1.44
N THR A 55 -3.30 3.42 2.75
CA THR A 55 -2.30 2.84 3.66
C THR A 55 -2.89 2.61 5.05
N ALA A 56 -2.07 2.11 5.99
CA ALA A 56 -2.44 2.04 7.40
C ALA A 56 -2.28 3.43 8.05
N ALA A 57 -3.21 3.85 8.89
CA ALA A 57 -3.10 5.11 9.63
C ALA A 57 -1.86 5.16 10.52
N SER A 58 -1.48 4.01 11.09
CA SER A 58 -0.32 3.85 11.93
C SER A 58 1.00 4.06 11.19
N CYS A 59 1.01 4.03 9.85
CA CYS A 59 2.18 4.44 9.04
C CYS A 59 2.45 5.94 9.09
N LEU A 60 1.45 6.74 9.45
CA LEU A 60 1.48 8.20 9.42
C LEU A 60 1.72 8.80 10.81
N LEU A 61 2.06 7.96 11.79
CA LEU A 61 2.33 8.35 13.16
C LEU A 61 3.83 8.58 13.36
N ALA A 62 4.18 9.68 14.02
CA ALA A 62 5.53 9.92 14.47
C ALA A 62 5.85 8.94 15.59
N VAL A 63 6.92 8.16 15.44
CA VAL A 63 7.42 7.30 16.52
C VAL A 63 7.89 8.19 17.66
N SER A 64 7.19 8.14 18.80
CA SER A 64 7.63 8.75 20.05
C SER A 64 8.06 7.67 21.03
N GLU A 65 9.12 7.94 21.80
CA GLU A 65 9.57 7.07 22.92
C GLU A 65 8.48 6.87 23.99
N PHE A 66 7.42 7.69 23.96
CA PHE A 66 6.29 7.62 24.86
C PHE A 66 5.00 7.31 24.10
N PRO A 67 4.29 6.20 24.38
CA PRO A 67 3.09 5.80 23.64
C PRO A 67 1.91 6.78 23.78
N TYR A 68 1.94 7.65 24.80
CA TYR A 68 0.94 8.69 25.05
C TYR A 68 1.23 10.03 24.35
N LYS A 69 2.31 10.14 23.57
CA LYS A 69 2.66 11.35 22.78
C LYS A 69 2.66 11.09 21.28
N THR A 70 1.87 10.12 20.84
CA THR A 70 1.71 9.81 19.42
C THR A 70 1.03 10.98 18.71
N LYS A 71 1.68 11.50 17.65
CA LYS A 71 1.15 12.57 16.80
C LYS A 71 1.27 12.15 15.35
N LEU A 72 0.39 12.66 14.50
CA LEU A 72 0.54 12.51 13.06
C LEU A 72 1.81 13.23 12.60
N ILE A 73 2.54 12.59 11.68
CA ILE A 73 3.63 13.21 10.93
C ILE A 73 3.01 14.31 10.06
N GLN A 74 3.69 15.45 9.95
CA GLN A 74 3.25 16.49 9.03
C GLN A 74 3.34 15.96 7.59
N PHE A 75 2.31 16.21 6.79
CA PHE A 75 2.17 15.60 5.46
C PHE A 75 3.36 15.88 4.54
N ASP A 76 3.98 17.06 4.65
CA ASP A 76 5.14 17.50 3.87
C ASP A 76 6.43 16.71 4.18
N LYS A 77 6.42 15.91 5.25
CA LYS A 77 7.50 14.98 5.62
C LYS A 77 7.26 13.56 5.12
N ILE A 78 6.12 13.30 4.49
CA ILE A 78 5.75 12.00 3.94
C ILE A 78 5.89 12.05 2.42
N PHE A 79 6.48 10.99 1.87
CA PHE A 79 6.59 10.84 0.44
C PHE A 79 6.41 9.39 0.02
N VAL A 80 5.90 9.22 -1.18
CA VAL A 80 5.68 7.94 -1.82
C VAL A 80 6.79 7.69 -2.82
N SER A 81 7.32 6.48 -2.83
CA SER A 81 8.28 6.04 -3.85
C SER A 81 7.78 4.80 -4.59
N PHE A 82 8.06 4.75 -5.89
CA PHE A 82 7.96 3.50 -6.63
C PHE A 82 9.12 3.30 -7.59
N LYS A 83 9.50 2.04 -7.72
CA LYS A 83 10.63 1.63 -8.54
C LYS A 83 10.20 1.60 -10.00
N SER A 84 10.83 2.43 -10.81
CA SER A 84 10.66 2.46 -12.26
C SER A 84 11.34 1.26 -12.94
N GLU A 85 10.87 0.88 -14.12
CA GLU A 85 11.60 0.00 -15.06
C GLU A 85 13.05 0.48 -15.30
N ASP A 86 13.25 1.80 -15.39
CA ASP A 86 14.59 2.42 -15.50
C ASP A 86 15.40 2.41 -14.19
N MET A 87 14.94 1.69 -13.16
CA MET A 87 15.56 1.59 -11.83
C MET A 87 15.65 2.92 -11.06
N ASN A 88 15.06 4.00 -11.57
CA ASN A 88 14.91 5.27 -10.86
C ASN A 88 13.66 5.24 -9.99
N ASP A 89 13.80 5.59 -8.72
CA ASP A 89 12.63 5.76 -7.85
C ASP A 89 11.93 7.08 -8.20
N LEU A 90 10.69 7.00 -8.68
CA LEU A 90 9.86 8.21 -8.75
C LEU A 90 9.39 8.52 -7.34
N ILE A 91 9.69 9.73 -6.88
CA ILE A 91 9.34 10.22 -5.56
C ILE A 91 8.28 11.31 -5.70
N VAL A 92 7.18 11.15 -4.98
CA VAL A 92 6.08 12.12 -4.94
C VAL A 92 5.75 12.48 -3.50
N LEU A 93 5.67 13.77 -3.18
CA LEU A 93 5.32 14.23 -1.84
C LEU A 93 3.83 14.03 -1.55
N VAL A 94 3.48 13.92 -0.27
CA VAL A 94 2.10 13.96 0.18
C VAL A 94 1.65 15.42 0.36
N SER A 95 0.41 15.73 -0.04
CA SER A 95 -0.21 17.06 0.06
C SER A 95 -1.29 17.15 1.14
N SER A 96 -1.94 16.02 1.48
CA SER A 96 -2.87 15.92 2.59
C SER A 96 -3.06 14.48 3.05
N ILE A 97 -3.56 14.31 4.26
CA ILE A 97 -3.77 13.01 4.92
C ILE A 97 -5.22 12.93 5.39
N HIS A 98 -5.87 11.80 5.12
CA HIS A 98 -7.21 11.45 5.59
C HIS A 98 -7.11 10.22 6.48
N VAL A 99 -7.10 10.42 7.80
CA VAL A 99 -7.17 9.32 8.78
C VAL A 99 -8.63 9.01 9.05
N TYR A 100 -8.99 7.72 9.11
CA TYR A 100 -10.36 7.36 9.45
C TYR A 100 -10.75 7.93 10.82
N PRO A 101 -11.91 8.61 10.97
CA PRO A 101 -12.22 9.38 12.18
C PRO A 101 -12.26 8.57 13.48
N LYS A 102 -12.49 7.26 13.42
CA LYS A 102 -12.52 6.38 14.59
C LYS A 102 -11.19 5.64 14.83
N PHE A 103 -10.12 5.99 14.11
CA PHE A 103 -8.80 5.40 14.36
C PHE A 103 -8.35 5.68 15.80
N ASP A 104 -8.08 4.60 16.54
CA ASP A 104 -7.57 4.67 17.90
C ASP A 104 -6.08 4.31 17.92
N TYR A 105 -5.25 5.26 18.32
CA TYR A 105 -3.80 5.15 18.26
C TYR A 105 -3.19 4.24 19.34
N PHE A 106 -3.95 3.88 20.39
CA PHE A 106 -3.48 2.97 21.44
C PHE A 106 -3.79 1.52 21.10
N THR A 107 -5.00 1.27 20.65
CA THR A 107 -5.51 -0.07 20.31
C THR A 107 -5.17 -0.47 18.88
N LEU A 108 -4.89 0.52 18.02
CA LEU A 108 -4.80 0.38 16.57
C LEU A 108 -6.10 -0.10 15.92
N ASP A 109 -7.23 0.11 16.59
CA ASP A 109 -8.53 -0.12 15.97
C ASP A 109 -8.79 0.91 14.88
N HIS A 110 -9.38 0.44 13.78
CA HIS A 110 -9.62 1.22 12.57
C HIS A 110 -8.35 1.80 11.92
N ASP A 111 -7.27 1.01 11.88
CA ASP A 111 -5.97 1.39 11.31
C ASP A 111 -5.97 1.53 9.77
N ILE A 112 -6.57 2.61 9.27
CA ILE A 112 -6.70 2.89 7.83
C ILE A 112 -6.66 4.39 7.55
N ALA A 113 -5.92 4.77 6.50
CA ALA A 113 -5.79 6.15 6.06
C ALA A 113 -5.61 6.24 4.53
N LEU A 114 -5.99 7.38 3.96
CA LEU A 114 -5.63 7.76 2.59
C LEU A 114 -4.66 8.94 2.64
N VAL A 115 -3.74 8.98 1.67
CA VAL A 115 -2.87 10.14 1.45
C VAL A 115 -3.08 10.66 0.03
N ASN A 116 -3.20 11.97 -0.07
CA ASN A 116 -3.24 12.64 -1.36
C ASN A 116 -1.82 13.04 -1.75
N LEU A 117 -1.46 12.83 -3.00
CA LEU A 117 -0.15 13.18 -3.54
C LEU A 117 -0.14 14.65 -4.01
N SER A 118 1.05 15.26 -4.03
CA SER A 118 1.25 16.63 -4.52
C SER A 118 1.17 16.74 -6.04
N SER A 119 1.37 15.62 -6.75
CA SER A 119 1.27 15.52 -8.20
C SER A 119 0.74 14.14 -8.58
N PRO A 120 -0.02 14.00 -9.68
CA PRO A 120 -0.50 12.71 -10.12
C PRO A 120 0.65 11.80 -10.56
N LEU A 121 0.51 10.52 -10.24
CA LEU A 121 1.33 9.44 -10.75
C LEU A 121 1.07 9.28 -12.25
N PRO A 122 2.09 8.91 -13.04
CA PRO A 122 2.01 8.80 -14.51
C PRO A 122 1.30 7.52 -14.99
N LEU A 123 0.13 7.19 -14.41
CA LEU A 123 -0.57 5.91 -14.62
C LEU A 123 -1.02 5.65 -16.07
N SER A 124 -1.25 6.71 -16.87
CA SER A 124 -1.63 6.58 -18.29
C SER A 124 -0.44 6.52 -19.25
N LEU A 125 0.78 6.75 -18.75
CA LEU A 125 1.99 6.87 -19.56
C LEU A 125 2.93 5.67 -19.38
N ARG A 126 2.63 4.80 -18.42
CA ARG A 126 3.54 3.76 -17.93
C ARG A 126 2.77 2.51 -17.54
N ASP A 127 3.33 1.34 -17.88
CA ASP A 127 2.72 0.05 -17.60
C ASP A 127 3.17 -0.57 -16.26
N ASP A 128 4.29 -0.08 -15.72
CA ASP A 128 4.90 -0.55 -14.48
C ASP A 128 4.31 0.05 -13.20
N VAL A 129 3.43 1.05 -13.35
CA VAL A 129 2.66 1.66 -12.27
C VAL A 129 1.19 1.70 -12.63
N ASN A 130 0.34 1.16 -11.76
CA ASN A 130 -1.10 1.05 -12.03
C ASN A 130 -1.90 1.39 -10.76
N TRP A 131 -3.21 1.40 -10.86
CA TRP A 131 -4.10 1.47 -9.70
C TRP A 131 -4.82 0.14 -9.50
N ILE A 132 -5.23 -0.12 -8.26
CA ILE A 132 -5.97 -1.32 -7.89
C ILE A 132 -7.47 -1.05 -7.81
N LEU A 133 -8.27 -2.10 -8.06
CA LEU A 133 -9.72 -2.03 -7.93
C LEU A 133 -10.16 -2.25 -6.48
N LEU A 134 -11.25 -1.60 -6.09
CA LEU A 134 -11.92 -1.86 -4.82
C LEU A 134 -13.15 -2.76 -5.02
N PRO A 135 -13.48 -3.61 -4.03
CA PRO A 135 -14.63 -4.49 -4.12
C PRO A 135 -15.95 -3.70 -4.11
N LYS A 136 -16.92 -4.12 -4.92
CA LYS A 136 -18.24 -3.49 -5.03
C LYS A 136 -19.23 -3.93 -3.94
N LEU A 137 -19.09 -5.14 -3.41
CA LEU A 137 -19.99 -5.75 -2.43
C LEU A 137 -19.19 -6.58 -1.41
N ILE A 138 -19.85 -7.03 -0.34
CA ILE A 138 -19.30 -8.00 0.61
C ILE A 138 -18.78 -9.20 -0.18
N ILE A 139 -17.46 -9.35 -0.24
CA ILE A 139 -16.84 -10.59 -0.67
C ILE A 139 -16.78 -11.47 0.57
N ASN A 140 -17.29 -12.70 0.48
CA ASN A 140 -17.13 -13.70 1.54
C ASN A 140 -15.64 -13.89 1.78
N THR A 141 -15.12 -13.22 2.79
CA THR A 141 -13.68 -13.06 3.05
C THR A 141 -13.11 -14.29 3.74
N GLU A 142 -13.97 -15.15 4.27
CA GLU A 142 -13.61 -16.34 5.04
C GLU A 142 -12.87 -17.40 4.22
N SER A 143 -13.13 -17.53 2.92
CA SER A 143 -12.47 -18.55 2.07
C SER A 143 -11.13 -18.13 1.47
N PHE A 144 -10.77 -16.84 1.53
CA PHE A 144 -9.62 -16.30 0.77
C PHE A 144 -8.42 -15.94 1.62
N LEU A 145 -8.61 -15.78 2.93
CA LEU A 145 -7.50 -15.51 3.83
C LEU A 145 -6.51 -16.69 3.89
N GLU A 146 -6.90 -17.91 3.54
CA GLU A 146 -6.01 -19.08 3.61
C GLU A 146 -4.88 -19.08 2.56
N GLU A 147 -5.04 -18.44 1.40
CA GLU A 147 -4.05 -18.50 0.31
C GLU A 147 -2.93 -17.46 0.48
N ASP A 148 -3.29 -16.21 0.83
CA ASP A 148 -2.34 -15.09 1.06
C ASP A 148 -1.76 -15.06 2.49
N THR A 149 -2.36 -15.79 3.45
CA THR A 149 -1.87 -15.84 4.85
C THR A 149 -0.44 -16.34 4.96
N ASN A 150 0.00 -17.23 4.08
CA ASN A 150 1.34 -17.81 4.16
C ASN A 150 2.46 -16.79 3.91
N ILE A 151 2.19 -15.69 3.20
CA ILE A 151 3.17 -14.65 2.85
C ILE A 151 3.41 -13.69 4.02
N TRP A 152 2.35 -13.26 4.72
CA TRP A 152 2.47 -12.29 5.81
C TRP A 152 2.47 -12.91 7.21
N ARG A 153 1.94 -14.13 7.43
CA ARG A 153 2.10 -14.86 8.73
C ARG A 153 3.52 -15.34 8.97
N ASN A 154 4.24 -15.76 7.92
CA ASN A 154 5.59 -16.31 8.03
C ASN A 154 6.70 -15.25 7.87
N SER A 155 6.32 -13.98 7.73
CA SER A 155 7.27 -12.87 7.83
C SER A 155 7.71 -12.76 9.30
N TYR A 156 8.78 -13.48 9.66
CA TYR A 156 9.49 -13.35 10.94
C TYR A 156 10.07 -11.94 11.19
N THR A 157 9.81 -10.99 10.29
CA THR A 157 10.13 -9.58 10.47
C THR A 157 8.85 -8.83 10.84
N GLU A 158 8.57 -8.78 12.14
CA GLU A 158 7.53 -7.95 12.73
C GLU A 158 7.62 -6.51 12.15
N ASN A 159 6.49 -5.96 11.68
CA ASN A 159 6.34 -4.60 11.12
C ASN A 159 6.72 -4.33 9.66
N LYS A 160 7.32 -5.27 8.91
CA LYS A 160 7.82 -4.97 7.54
C LYS A 160 6.79 -4.95 6.41
N LEU A 161 5.49 -5.15 6.68
CA LEU A 161 4.45 -5.18 5.64
C LEU A 161 3.30 -4.21 5.93
N ARG A 162 3.45 -3.27 6.87
CA ARG A 162 2.37 -2.35 7.24
C ARG A 162 1.91 -1.52 6.03
N GLY A 163 0.61 -1.47 5.79
CA GLY A 163 -0.02 -0.87 4.62
C GLY A 163 -0.01 -1.74 3.36
N TYR A 164 0.53 -2.98 3.42
CA TYR A 164 0.59 -3.89 2.27
C TYR A 164 -0.82 -4.33 1.87
N GLY A 165 -1.17 -4.28 0.60
CA GLY A 165 -2.50 -4.66 0.12
C GLY A 165 -2.68 -6.17 -0.01
N VAL A 166 -3.86 -6.66 0.38
CA VAL A 166 -4.25 -8.07 0.27
C VAL A 166 -5.40 -8.15 -0.74
N LEU A 167 -5.28 -9.04 -1.72
CA LEU A 167 -6.21 -9.14 -2.85
C LEU A 167 -7.19 -10.31 -2.71
N SER A 168 -8.35 -10.17 -3.34
CA SER A 168 -9.25 -11.27 -3.69
C SER A 168 -9.59 -11.14 -5.16
N GLY A 169 -9.00 -12.00 -6.00
CA GLY A 169 -8.98 -11.80 -7.44
C GLY A 169 -8.28 -10.49 -7.80
N ASN A 170 -8.97 -9.59 -8.49
CA ASN A 170 -8.41 -8.29 -8.90
C ASN A 170 -8.75 -7.13 -7.94
N ASN A 171 -9.38 -7.43 -6.81
CA ASN A 171 -9.86 -6.40 -5.87
C ASN A 171 -9.01 -6.37 -4.60
N LEU A 172 -8.65 -5.18 -4.16
CA LEU A 172 -8.04 -4.94 -2.86
C LEU A 172 -9.10 -5.10 -1.76
N VAL A 173 -8.99 -6.14 -0.94
CA VAL A 173 -10.00 -6.48 0.08
C VAL A 173 -9.56 -6.17 1.50
N ALA A 174 -8.25 -6.08 1.73
CA ALA A 174 -7.69 -5.72 3.03
C ALA A 174 -6.32 -5.05 2.88
N ILE A 175 -5.84 -4.50 3.98
CA ILE A 175 -4.44 -4.08 4.14
C ILE A 175 -3.84 -4.73 5.39
N VAL A 176 -2.54 -4.99 5.37
CA VAL A 176 -1.79 -5.46 6.53
C VAL A 176 -1.59 -4.26 7.48
N THR A 177 -1.99 -4.44 8.74
CA THR A 177 -1.88 -3.46 9.82
C THR A 177 -1.20 -4.11 11.02
N LEU A 178 -1.27 -3.46 12.18
CA LEU A 178 -0.75 -4.02 13.42
C LEU A 178 -1.83 -4.23 14.47
N ALA A 179 -1.54 -5.13 15.40
CA ALA A 179 -2.26 -5.27 16.65
C ALA A 179 -1.26 -5.40 17.81
N PRO A 180 -1.57 -4.83 18.99
CA PRO A 180 -0.84 -5.11 20.23
C PRO A 180 -0.64 -6.60 20.45
N ARG A 181 0.62 -7.01 20.66
CA ARG A 181 0.95 -8.37 21.08
C ARG A 181 0.72 -8.48 22.59
N ILE A 182 -0.31 -9.23 22.96
CA ILE A 182 -0.65 -9.54 24.35
C ILE A 182 -0.09 -10.91 24.66
N ASP A 183 1.12 -10.97 25.21
CA ASP A 183 1.69 -12.22 25.69
C ASP A 183 0.97 -12.62 26.99
N LYS A 184 0.22 -13.73 26.94
CA LYS A 184 -0.47 -14.33 28.10
C LYS A 184 0.51 -14.96 29.11
N LEU A 185 1.69 -14.37 29.32
CA LEU A 185 2.49 -14.71 30.49
C LEU A 185 1.80 -14.07 31.70
N ARG A 186 0.88 -14.85 32.26
CA ARG A 186 0.21 -14.63 33.53
C ARG A 186 1.28 -14.57 34.61
N ASP A 187 1.90 -13.41 34.74
CA ASP A 187 2.67 -13.10 35.93
C ASP A 187 1.69 -13.17 37.11
N LYS A 188 2.16 -13.61 38.27
CA LYS A 188 1.30 -13.98 39.42
C LYS A 188 0.42 -12.82 39.95
N ASN A 189 0.50 -11.64 39.35
CA ASN A 189 -0.18 -10.39 39.68
C ASN A 189 -1.17 -9.88 38.60
N GLU A 190 -1.55 -10.66 37.59
CA GLU A 190 -2.59 -10.30 36.58
C GLU A 190 -2.31 -9.04 35.73
N THR A 191 -1.08 -8.52 35.73
CA THR A 191 -0.67 -7.39 34.89
C THR A 191 -0.44 -7.84 33.44
N ILE A 192 -1.16 -7.23 32.50
CA ILE A 192 -1.00 -7.45 31.05
C ILE A 192 0.36 -6.89 30.62
N ILE A 193 1.26 -7.75 30.15
CA ILE A 193 2.56 -7.35 29.59
C ILE A 193 2.40 -7.11 28.09
N PHE A 194 2.65 -5.89 27.67
CA PHE A 194 2.71 -5.52 26.25
C PHE A 194 4.07 -5.93 25.70
N ASP A 195 4.11 -6.88 24.76
CA ASP A 195 5.34 -7.44 24.19
C ASP A 195 5.48 -7.12 22.68
N GLY A 196 5.12 -5.88 22.30
CA GLY A 196 5.28 -5.39 20.94
C GLY A 196 4.01 -5.50 20.08
N TYR A 197 4.17 -5.63 18.77
CA TYR A 197 3.07 -5.64 17.81
C TYR A 197 3.19 -6.84 16.87
N THR A 198 2.05 -7.42 16.48
CA THR A 198 1.96 -8.46 15.45
C THR A 198 1.20 -7.95 14.23
N ASN A 199 1.47 -8.53 13.05
CA ASN A 199 0.73 -8.20 11.85
C ASN A 199 -0.74 -8.65 12.00
N ARG A 200 -1.67 -7.75 11.73
CA ARG A 200 -3.11 -8.01 11.59
C ARG A 200 -3.54 -7.58 10.18
N ILE A 201 -4.78 -7.87 9.82
CA ILE A 201 -5.41 -7.33 8.62
C ILE A 201 -6.55 -6.39 8.99
N THR A 202 -6.68 -5.30 8.24
CA THR A 202 -7.86 -4.44 8.25
C THR A 202 -8.63 -4.66 6.95
N LEU A 203 -9.81 -5.27 7.06
CA LEU A 203 -10.73 -5.48 5.93
C LEU A 203 -11.24 -4.13 5.43
N LEU A 204 -11.29 -3.92 4.12
CA LEU A 204 -11.74 -2.64 3.54
C LEU A 204 -13.25 -2.49 3.52
N PHE A 205 -14.01 -3.58 3.54
CA PHE A 205 -15.47 -3.55 3.40
C PHE A 205 -16.18 -2.54 4.33
N PRO A 206 -15.88 -2.48 5.64
CA PRO A 206 -16.50 -1.51 6.55
C PRO A 206 -16.17 -0.04 6.26
N TYR A 207 -15.15 0.22 5.43
CA TYR A 207 -14.62 1.57 5.14
C TYR A 207 -14.91 2.02 3.71
N LEU A 208 -15.53 1.17 2.87
CA LEU A 208 -15.74 1.49 1.46
C LEU A 208 -16.52 2.79 1.24
N SER A 209 -17.57 3.04 2.02
CA SER A 209 -18.34 4.29 1.91
C SER A 209 -17.46 5.52 2.16
N TRP A 210 -16.62 5.49 3.19
CA TRP A 210 -15.71 6.58 3.53
C TRP A 210 -14.59 6.75 2.47
N ILE A 211 -14.06 5.63 1.97
CA ILE A 211 -13.06 5.65 0.88
C ILE A 211 -13.67 6.27 -0.40
N PHE A 212 -14.89 5.87 -0.77
CA PHE A 212 -15.54 6.35 -1.98
C PHE A 212 -15.94 7.83 -1.91
N GLU A 213 -16.35 8.31 -0.74
CA GLU A 213 -16.60 9.74 -0.53
C GLU A 213 -15.36 10.59 -0.85
N ILE A 214 -14.18 10.20 -0.34
CA ILE A 214 -12.92 10.89 -0.61
C ILE A 214 -12.54 10.84 -2.10
N LEU A 215 -12.73 9.68 -2.74
CA LEU A 215 -12.43 9.50 -4.16
C LEU A 215 -13.36 10.35 -5.05
N GLU A 216 -14.66 10.38 -4.73
CA GLU A 216 -15.65 11.17 -5.46
C GLU A 216 -15.39 12.67 -5.35
N GLU A 217 -15.06 13.16 -4.14
CA GLU A 217 -14.65 14.55 -3.95
C GLU A 217 -13.42 14.93 -4.78
N ALA A 218 -12.43 14.03 -4.85
CA ALA A 218 -11.23 14.25 -5.65
C ALA A 218 -11.54 14.25 -7.15
N GLU A 219 -12.40 13.36 -7.62
CA GLU A 219 -12.83 13.32 -9.02
C GLU A 219 -13.58 14.61 -9.42
N ILE A 220 -14.50 15.09 -8.58
CA ILE A 220 -15.21 16.35 -8.82
C ILE A 220 -14.22 17.51 -8.94
N LYS A 221 -13.20 17.54 -8.07
CA LYS A 221 -12.15 18.57 -8.10
C LYS A 221 -11.29 18.49 -9.37
N ASP A 222 -10.93 17.29 -9.81
CA ASP A 222 -10.18 17.08 -11.05
C ASP A 222 -10.98 17.61 -12.26
N ILE A 223 -12.28 17.31 -12.33
CA ILE A 223 -13.19 17.80 -13.37
C ILE A 223 -13.26 19.33 -13.39
N GLN A 224 -13.41 19.95 -12.21
CA GLN A 224 -13.50 21.42 -12.09
C GLN A 224 -12.20 22.13 -12.48
N THR A 225 -11.06 21.47 -12.30
CA THR A 225 -9.73 22.04 -12.59
C THR A 225 -9.20 21.64 -13.98
N GLY A 226 -9.96 20.85 -14.75
CA GLY A 226 -9.57 20.38 -16.07
C GLY A 226 -8.45 19.33 -16.07
N ILE A 227 -8.21 18.69 -14.92
CA ILE A 227 -7.25 17.59 -14.79
C ILE A 227 -7.95 16.31 -15.26
N SER A 228 -7.43 15.67 -16.31
CA SER A 228 -7.94 14.36 -16.75
C SER A 228 -7.29 13.25 -15.93
N THR A 229 -8.03 12.63 -15.01
CA THR A 229 -7.61 11.42 -14.31
C THR A 229 -8.30 10.19 -14.89
N ASN A 230 -7.52 9.30 -15.50
CA ASN A 230 -8.03 8.04 -16.09
C ASN A 230 -8.17 6.93 -15.03
N SER A 231 -7.46 7.08 -13.91
CA SER A 231 -7.41 6.09 -12.84
C SER A 231 -8.66 6.15 -11.99
N LEU A 232 -9.45 5.08 -12.05
CA LEU A 232 -10.68 4.97 -11.28
C LEU A 232 -10.73 3.59 -10.63
N PRO A 233 -10.85 3.48 -9.30
CA PRO A 233 -10.84 2.20 -8.61
C PRO A 233 -12.14 1.39 -8.82
N TYR A 234 -13.08 1.92 -9.62
CA TYR A 234 -14.35 1.29 -9.98
C TYR A 234 -14.20 0.36 -11.19
N THR A 235 -14.71 -0.88 -11.06
CA THR A 235 -14.66 -1.90 -12.15
C THR A 235 -15.35 -1.44 -13.44
N GLU A 236 -16.42 -0.65 -13.35
CA GLU A 236 -17.29 -0.31 -14.48
C GLU A 236 -16.63 0.62 -15.52
N ARG A 237 -15.68 1.47 -15.12
CA ARG A 237 -14.98 2.38 -16.05
C ARG A 237 -13.65 1.85 -16.56
N LYS A 238 -12.94 0.97 -15.83
CA LYS A 238 -11.71 0.32 -16.34
C LYS A 238 -11.98 -0.48 -17.63
N ASN A 239 -13.14 -1.14 -17.70
CA ASN A 239 -13.59 -1.83 -18.91
C ASN A 239 -13.96 -0.88 -20.06
N ALA A 240 -14.46 0.32 -19.76
CA ALA A 240 -14.77 1.34 -20.77
C ALA A 240 -13.50 1.95 -21.39
N GLU A 241 -12.40 2.04 -20.64
CA GLU A 241 -11.10 2.44 -21.17
C GLU A 241 -10.41 1.32 -21.96
N MET A 242 -10.40 0.08 -21.45
CA MET A 242 -9.89 -1.08 -22.19
C MET A 242 -10.65 -1.31 -23.51
N GLY A 243 -11.96 -1.08 -23.53
CA GLY A 243 -12.78 -1.12 -24.74
C GLY A 243 -12.48 -0.03 -25.76
N LYS A 244 -11.88 1.10 -25.34
CA LYS A 244 -11.40 2.14 -26.28
C LYS A 244 -10.03 1.80 -26.86
N VAL A 245 -9.18 1.11 -26.11
CA VAL A 245 -7.86 0.65 -26.59
C VAL A 245 -7.98 -0.51 -27.58
N MET A 246 -8.94 -1.43 -27.38
CA MET A 246 -9.18 -2.55 -28.32
C MET A 246 -9.91 -2.16 -29.62
N ASN A 247 -10.47 -0.94 -29.70
CA ASN A 247 -11.18 -0.44 -30.88
C ASN A 247 -10.35 0.57 -31.70
N LYS A 248 -9.03 0.54 -31.54
CA LYS A 248 -8.07 1.37 -32.27
C LYS A 248 -7.06 0.47 -32.97
#